data_AF-A0A377CY78-F1
#
_entry.id   AF-A0A377CY78-F1
#
_cell.length_a   1.000
_cell.length_b   1.000
_cell.length_c   1.000
_cell.angle_alpha   90.00
_cell.angle_beta   90.00
_cell.angle_gamma   90.00
#
_symmetry.space_group_name_H-M   'P 1'
#
loop_
_entity.id
_entity.type
_entity.pdbx_description
1 polymer ?
#
loop_
_entity_poly.entity_id
_entity_poly.type
_entity_poly.pdbx_seq_one_letter_code
_entity_poly.pdbx_strand_id
1 'polypeptide(L)'
;MIKFLSALILLLVTTAAQAERIRDLTSVQGVRQNSLIGYGLVVGLDGTGDQTTQTPFTTQTLNNMLSQLGITVPTGTNMQLKNVAAVMVTASLPPFGRQGQTIDVVVSSMGNAKSLRGGTLLMTPLKGVDSQVYALAQGNILVGGAGASAGGSSVQVNQLNGGRITNGAVIERELPSQFGVGNTLNLQLNDEDFSMAQQNR
;
A
#
# COMPACT_ATOMS: atom_id res chain seq x y z
N MET A 1 15.89 40.17 -56.46
CA MET A 1 16.64 38.97 -56.02
C MET A 1 16.96 39.00 -54.52
N ILE A 2 17.59 40.06 -53.99
CA ILE A 2 17.92 40.19 -52.54
C ILE A 2 16.70 40.06 -51.62
N LYS A 3 15.55 40.68 -51.96
CA LYS A 3 14.31 40.59 -51.16
C LYS A 3 13.75 39.16 -51.04
N PHE A 4 13.93 38.33 -52.08
CA PHE A 4 13.52 36.92 -52.05
C PHE A 4 14.45 36.07 -51.19
N LEU A 5 15.75 36.40 -51.18
CA LEU A 5 16.74 35.72 -50.34
C LEU A 5 16.53 36.04 -48.86
N SER A 6 16.17 37.28 -48.53
CA SER A 6 15.83 37.69 -47.16
C SER A 6 14.57 37.00 -46.63
N ALA A 7 13.55 36.81 -47.47
CA ALA A 7 12.33 36.10 -47.08
C ALA A 7 12.56 34.61 -46.84
N LEU A 8 13.46 33.98 -47.61
CA LEU A 8 13.82 32.58 -47.45
C LEU A 8 14.61 32.33 -46.16
N ILE A 9 15.51 33.26 -45.79
CA ILE A 9 16.25 33.20 -44.52
C ILE A 9 15.32 33.35 -43.32
N LEU A 10 14.29 34.20 -43.41
CA LEU A 10 13.32 34.39 -42.32
C LEU A 10 12.47 33.14 -42.06
N LEU A 11 12.22 32.33 -43.10
CA LEU A 11 11.46 31.08 -42.98
C LEU A 11 12.26 29.94 -42.34
N LEU A 12 13.59 29.96 -42.44
CA LEU A 12 14.46 28.94 -41.83
C LEU A 12 14.66 29.13 -40.31
N VAL A 13 14.23 30.27 -39.75
CA VAL A 13 14.36 30.59 -38.31
C VAL A 13 13.12 30.16 -37.50
N THR A 14 12.14 29.48 -38.12
CA THR A 14 11.05 28.85 -37.36
C THR A 14 11.58 27.63 -36.60
N THR A 15 12.13 27.87 -35.42
CA THR A 15 12.48 26.85 -34.46
C THR A 15 11.24 26.01 -34.15
N ALA A 16 11.37 24.69 -34.24
CA ALA A 16 10.34 23.77 -33.78
C ALA A 16 10.08 24.02 -32.28
N ALA A 17 8.99 24.73 -31.97
CA ALA A 17 8.53 24.91 -30.61
C ALA A 17 8.08 23.53 -30.10
N GLN A 18 8.95 22.88 -29.33
CA GLN A 18 8.61 21.72 -28.51
C GLN A 18 7.66 22.22 -27.42
N ALA A 19 6.36 22.21 -27.71
CA ALA A 19 5.33 22.34 -26.70
C ALA A 19 5.26 21.00 -25.95
N GLU A 20 6.26 20.73 -25.13
CA GLU A 20 6.16 19.68 -24.12
C GLU A 20 4.96 20.04 -23.25
N ARG A 21 3.99 19.13 -23.15
CA ARG A 21 2.77 19.43 -22.41
C ARG A 21 3.17 19.62 -20.96
N ILE A 22 2.95 20.81 -20.40
CA ILE A 22 3.17 21.15 -18.98
C ILE A 22 2.49 20.15 -18.01
N ARG A 23 1.53 19.34 -18.52
CA ARG A 23 0.97 18.17 -17.84
C ARG A 23 2.02 17.17 -17.35
N ASP A 24 3.14 17.03 -18.05
CA ASP A 24 4.12 15.96 -17.78
C ASP A 24 5.23 16.40 -16.81
N LEU A 25 5.30 17.69 -16.46
CA LEU A 25 6.36 18.28 -15.61
C LEU A 25 5.89 18.77 -14.23
N THR A 26 4.60 18.61 -13.92
CA THR A 26 4.02 19.13 -12.68
C THR A 26 3.37 18.01 -11.87
N SER A 27 3.80 17.82 -10.63
CA SER A 27 2.97 17.13 -9.64
C SER A 27 2.08 18.17 -8.97
N VAL A 28 0.84 17.80 -8.69
CA VAL A 28 -0.02 18.65 -7.89
C VAL A 28 0.51 18.62 -6.45
N GLN A 29 0.83 19.80 -5.91
CA GLN A 29 1.26 19.92 -4.51
C GLN A 29 0.17 19.34 -3.60
N GLY A 30 0.53 18.36 -2.77
CA GLY A 30 -0.41 17.69 -1.85
C GLY A 30 -1.03 16.39 -2.35
N VAL A 31 -0.75 15.95 -3.58
CA VAL A 31 -1.17 14.64 -4.09
C VAL A 31 -0.16 13.59 -3.64
N ARG A 32 -0.34 13.09 -2.41
CA ARG A 32 0.50 12.03 -1.83
C ARG A 32 -0.31 10.76 -1.62
N GLN A 33 0.29 9.62 -1.94
CA GLN A 33 -0.22 8.34 -1.45
C GLN A 33 0.00 8.28 0.06
N ASN A 34 -1.01 7.84 0.79
CA ASN A 34 -0.94 7.70 2.23
C ASN A 34 -0.86 6.22 2.59
N SER A 35 0.19 5.83 3.33
CA SER A 35 0.32 4.47 3.80
C SER A 35 -0.63 4.24 4.97
N LEU A 36 -1.43 3.19 4.87
CA LEU A 36 -2.26 2.71 5.96
C LEU A 36 -1.61 1.47 6.56
N ILE A 37 -1.71 1.36 7.88
CA ILE A 37 -1.20 0.23 8.65
C ILE A 37 -2.30 -0.33 9.54
N GLY A 38 -2.45 -1.63 9.56
CA GLY A 38 -3.35 -2.37 10.42
C GLY A 38 -2.64 -3.54 11.07
N TYR A 39 -3.14 -3.92 12.23
CA TYR A 39 -2.71 -5.10 12.94
C TYR A 39 -3.87 -6.08 13.00
N GLY A 40 -3.68 -7.26 12.42
CA GLY A 40 -4.73 -8.22 12.14
C GLY A 40 -4.38 -9.64 12.54
N LEU A 41 -5.36 -10.52 12.38
CA LEU A 41 -5.21 -11.96 12.57
C LEU A 41 -5.53 -12.68 11.27
N VAL A 42 -4.70 -13.66 10.94
CA VAL A 42 -4.95 -14.61 9.87
C VAL A 42 -5.32 -15.94 10.47
N VAL A 43 -6.39 -16.54 9.96
CA VAL A 43 -6.90 -17.85 10.40
C VAL A 43 -6.94 -18.83 9.24
N GLY A 44 -7.11 -20.12 9.56
CA GLY A 44 -7.21 -21.18 8.54
C GLY A 44 -5.85 -21.60 7.96
N LEU A 45 -4.76 -21.34 8.69
CA LEU A 45 -3.44 -21.84 8.34
C LEU A 45 -3.33 -23.33 8.66
N ASP A 46 -2.66 -24.11 7.81
CA ASP A 46 -2.51 -25.56 7.94
C ASP A 46 -1.30 -25.92 8.81
N GLY A 47 -1.36 -25.58 10.11
CA GLY A 47 -0.27 -25.82 11.04
C GLY A 47 0.97 -24.92 10.87
N THR A 48 0.88 -23.92 10.00
CA THR A 48 1.97 -22.97 9.68
C THR A 48 1.85 -21.62 10.40
N GLY A 49 0.88 -21.46 11.30
CA GLY A 49 0.68 -20.27 12.13
C GLY A 49 1.73 -20.09 13.22
N ASP A 50 1.45 -19.16 14.12
CA ASP A 50 2.38 -18.75 15.16
C ASP A 50 2.55 -19.81 16.25
N GLN A 51 3.77 -19.91 16.80
CA GLN A 51 4.05 -20.75 17.96
C GLN A 51 3.83 -19.92 19.23
N THR A 52 2.90 -20.38 20.07
CA THR A 52 2.46 -19.73 21.31
C THR A 52 3.58 -19.43 22.29
N THR A 53 4.63 -20.24 22.31
CA THR A 53 5.79 -20.07 23.20
C THR A 53 6.69 -18.91 22.83
N GLN A 54 6.59 -18.39 21.60
CA GLN A 54 7.48 -17.34 21.08
C GLN A 54 6.74 -16.04 20.71
N THR A 55 5.40 -16.04 20.72
CA THR A 55 4.57 -14.94 20.22
C THR A 55 3.41 -14.61 21.18
N PRO A 56 3.68 -14.07 22.38
CA PRO A 56 2.65 -13.75 23.36
C PRO A 56 1.67 -12.66 22.89
N PHE A 57 2.05 -11.88 21.88
CA PHE A 57 1.17 -10.89 21.26
C PHE A 57 0.03 -11.53 20.46
N THR A 58 0.24 -12.68 19.80
CA THR A 58 -0.81 -13.33 19.00
C THR A 58 -1.94 -13.88 19.87
N THR A 59 -1.61 -14.46 21.02
CA THR A 59 -2.63 -14.91 22.00
C THR A 59 -3.39 -13.73 22.60
N GLN A 60 -2.70 -12.65 22.95
CA GLN A 60 -3.34 -11.44 23.50
C GLN A 60 -4.32 -10.82 22.50
N THR A 61 -3.94 -10.72 21.24
CA THR A 61 -4.78 -10.15 20.18
C THR A 61 -6.02 -10.98 19.95
N LEU A 62 -5.88 -12.30 19.90
CA LEU A 62 -7.00 -13.20 19.76
C LEU A 62 -7.94 -13.12 20.97
N ASN A 63 -7.41 -13.03 22.18
CA ASN A 63 -8.22 -12.79 23.38
C ASN A 63 -8.97 -11.45 23.33
N ASN A 64 -8.30 -10.37 22.91
CA ASN A 64 -8.92 -9.05 22.77
C ASN A 64 -10.04 -9.07 21.72
N MET A 65 -9.83 -9.72 20.58
CA MET A 65 -10.83 -9.88 19.52
C MET A 65 -12.03 -10.69 20.02
N LEU A 66 -11.79 -11.84 20.66
CA LEU A 66 -12.86 -12.66 21.22
C LEU A 66 -13.64 -11.90 22.29
N SER A 67 -12.96 -11.15 23.15
CA SER A 67 -13.58 -10.29 24.16
C SER A 67 -14.47 -9.22 23.53
N GLN A 68 -14.03 -8.57 22.44
CA GLN A 68 -14.84 -7.62 21.67
C GLN A 68 -16.09 -8.26 21.06
N LEU A 69 -16.04 -9.56 20.76
CA LEU A 69 -17.19 -10.36 20.28
C LEU A 69 -18.05 -10.93 21.42
N GLY A 70 -17.76 -10.57 22.68
CA GLY A 70 -18.49 -11.07 23.86
C GLY A 70 -18.10 -12.48 24.31
N ILE A 71 -17.03 -13.04 23.76
CA ILE A 71 -16.53 -14.37 24.09
C ILE A 71 -15.44 -14.23 25.16
N THR A 72 -15.68 -14.77 26.36
CA THR A 72 -14.69 -14.80 27.44
C THR A 72 -13.85 -16.08 27.35
N VAL A 73 -12.54 -15.93 27.17
CA VAL A 73 -11.60 -17.06 27.18
C VAL A 73 -11.17 -17.35 28.62
N PRO A 74 -11.34 -18.58 29.14
CA PRO A 74 -10.91 -18.92 30.49
C PRO A 74 -9.39 -18.78 30.66
N THR A 75 -8.96 -18.23 31.80
CA THR A 75 -7.55 -18.11 32.16
C THR A 75 -6.88 -19.49 32.21
N GLY A 76 -5.74 -19.65 31.54
CA GLY A 76 -5.02 -20.93 31.46
C GLY A 76 -5.42 -21.82 30.28
N THR A 77 -6.32 -21.39 29.41
CA THR A 77 -6.62 -22.10 28.16
C THR A 77 -5.38 -22.11 27.26
N ASN A 78 -4.81 -23.29 27.02
CA ASN A 78 -3.70 -23.45 26.08
C ASN A 78 -4.21 -23.39 24.64
N MET A 79 -4.36 -22.17 24.12
CA MET A 79 -4.81 -21.93 22.75
C MET A 79 -3.70 -22.34 21.78
N GLN A 80 -3.89 -23.42 21.03
CA GLN A 80 -2.92 -23.82 20.01
C GLN A 80 -3.01 -22.90 18.78
N LEU A 81 -2.10 -21.93 18.69
CA LEU A 81 -2.06 -20.96 17.58
C LEU A 81 -1.46 -21.50 16.28
N LYS A 82 -1.25 -22.81 16.13
CA LYS A 82 -0.66 -23.37 14.90
C LYS A 82 -1.45 -23.07 13.63
N ASN A 83 -2.72 -22.66 13.77
CA ASN A 83 -3.60 -22.32 12.64
C ASN A 83 -3.93 -20.82 12.57
N VAL A 84 -3.29 -20.01 13.41
CA VAL A 84 -3.53 -18.56 13.53
C VAL A 84 -2.20 -17.81 13.53
N ALA A 85 -2.11 -16.69 12.81
CA ALA A 85 -0.93 -15.84 12.84
C ALA A 85 -1.31 -14.38 13.09
N ALA A 86 -0.51 -13.68 13.89
CA ALA A 86 -0.57 -12.23 13.98
C ALA A 86 0.15 -11.64 12.76
N VAL A 87 -0.52 -10.69 12.10
CA VAL A 87 -0.02 -10.08 10.87
C VAL A 87 -0.09 -8.57 10.92
N MET A 88 0.84 -7.96 10.19
CA MET A 88 0.79 -6.57 9.82
C MET A 88 0.18 -6.47 8.43
N VAL A 89 -0.80 -5.59 8.29
CA VAL A 89 -1.47 -5.30 7.03
C VAL A 89 -1.09 -3.89 6.63
N THR A 90 -0.58 -3.73 5.42
CA THR A 90 -0.25 -2.43 4.85
C THR A 90 -1.00 -2.20 3.56
N ALA A 91 -1.43 -0.97 3.33
CA ALA A 91 -2.12 -0.57 2.10
C ALA A 91 -1.66 0.82 1.68
N SER A 92 -1.76 1.11 0.39
CA SER A 92 -1.55 2.46 -0.13
C SER A 92 -2.90 3.08 -0.46
N LEU A 93 -3.27 4.14 0.26
CA LEU A 93 -4.49 4.91 0.01
C LEU A 93 -4.19 5.96 -1.07
N PRO A 94 -4.84 5.88 -2.24
CA PRO A 94 -4.68 6.91 -3.27
C PRO A 94 -5.20 8.27 -2.78
N PRO A 95 -4.59 9.38 -3.23
CA PRO A 95 -4.93 10.74 -2.78
C PRO A 95 -6.37 11.16 -3.09
N PHE A 96 -7.02 10.53 -4.07
CA PHE A 96 -8.41 10.76 -4.45
C PHE A 96 -9.28 9.50 -4.29
N GLY A 97 -8.86 8.60 -3.39
CA GLY A 97 -9.63 7.40 -3.05
C GLY A 97 -10.97 7.78 -2.45
N ARG A 98 -12.04 7.24 -3.02
CA ARG A 98 -13.42 7.51 -2.55
C ARG A 98 -13.89 6.40 -1.63
N GLN A 99 -14.82 6.74 -0.73
CA GLN A 99 -15.49 5.73 0.08
C GLN A 99 -16.12 4.65 -0.80
N GLY A 100 -15.97 3.38 -0.40
CA GLY A 100 -16.46 2.21 -1.13
C GLY A 100 -15.53 1.69 -2.23
N GLN A 101 -14.47 2.43 -2.59
CA GLN A 101 -13.45 1.89 -3.50
C GLN A 101 -12.60 0.84 -2.79
N THR A 102 -12.16 -0.16 -3.57
CA THR A 102 -11.27 -1.20 -3.08
C THR A 102 -9.82 -0.87 -3.39
N ILE A 103 -8.92 -1.21 -2.47
CA ILE A 103 -7.48 -1.10 -2.63
C ILE A 103 -6.80 -2.43 -2.29
N ASP A 104 -5.63 -2.63 -2.87
CA ASP A 104 -4.81 -3.81 -2.58
C ASP A 104 -4.14 -3.68 -1.22
N VAL A 105 -4.00 -4.81 -0.54
CA VAL A 105 -3.30 -4.89 0.74
C VAL A 105 -2.20 -5.92 0.70
N VAL A 106 -1.11 -5.63 1.39
CA VAL A 106 -0.01 -6.54 1.64
C VAL A 106 -0.11 -6.99 3.09
N VAL A 107 -0.05 -8.31 3.29
CA VAL A 107 -0.13 -8.94 4.60
C VAL A 107 1.22 -9.58 4.87
N SER A 108 1.80 -9.31 6.04
CA SER A 108 3.09 -9.85 6.46
C SER A 108 2.99 -10.43 7.85
N SER A 109 3.54 -11.63 8.05
CA SER A 109 3.63 -12.25 9.37
C SER A 109 4.44 -11.37 10.31
N MET A 110 3.89 -11.06 11.49
CA MET A 110 4.62 -10.38 12.56
C MET A 110 5.30 -11.36 13.52
N GLY A 111 4.73 -12.56 13.63
CA GLY A 111 5.28 -13.62 14.45
C GLY A 111 6.22 -14.54 13.68
N ASN A 112 6.21 -15.80 14.08
CA ASN A 112 7.08 -16.85 13.54
C ASN A 112 6.30 -17.85 12.68
N ALA A 113 5.15 -17.45 12.14
CA ALA A 113 4.41 -18.24 11.17
C ALA A 113 5.30 -18.65 9.98
N LYS A 114 5.29 -19.95 9.66
CA LYS A 114 6.08 -20.54 8.58
C LYS A 114 5.54 -20.18 7.20
N SER A 115 4.23 -20.00 7.10
CA SER A 115 3.56 -19.60 5.87
C SER A 115 2.18 -19.01 6.15
N LEU A 116 1.81 -17.98 5.37
CA LEU A 116 0.46 -17.42 5.36
C LEU A 116 -0.44 -18.03 4.26
N ARG A 117 0.05 -19.05 3.53
CA ARG A 117 -0.64 -19.66 2.40
C ARG A 117 -1.92 -20.35 2.86
N GLY A 118 -3.02 -20.10 2.15
CA GLY A 118 -4.34 -20.65 2.50
C GLY A 118 -5.02 -19.92 3.65
N GLY A 119 -4.33 -18.97 4.29
CA GLY A 119 -4.88 -18.16 5.36
C GLY A 119 -5.91 -17.15 4.86
N THR A 120 -6.84 -16.81 5.75
CA THR A 120 -7.81 -15.73 5.57
C THR A 120 -7.56 -14.66 6.61
N LEU A 121 -7.33 -13.44 6.15
CA LEU A 121 -7.25 -12.25 7.00
C LEU A 121 -8.65 -11.92 7.53
N LEU A 122 -8.77 -11.85 8.85
CA LEU A 122 -9.96 -11.35 9.52
C LEU A 122 -10.08 -9.84 9.35
N MET A 123 -11.30 -9.31 9.44
CA MET A 123 -11.56 -7.87 9.29
C MET A 123 -10.62 -7.05 10.18
N THR A 124 -9.78 -6.25 9.53
CA THR A 124 -8.68 -5.52 10.14
C THR A 124 -8.78 -4.04 9.77
N PRO A 125 -9.00 -3.15 10.75
CA PRO A 125 -9.01 -1.71 10.48
C PRO A 125 -7.60 -1.22 10.14
N LEU A 126 -7.48 -0.50 9.03
CA LEU A 126 -6.26 0.13 8.58
C LEU A 126 -6.27 1.62 8.96
N LYS A 127 -5.25 2.02 9.69
CA LYS A 127 -5.10 3.36 10.24
C LYS A 127 -4.06 4.16 9.48
N GLY A 128 -4.33 5.46 9.35
CA GLY A 128 -3.34 6.44 8.89
C GLY A 128 -2.36 6.82 10.00
N VAL A 129 -1.43 7.72 9.66
CA VAL A 129 -0.45 8.29 10.60
C VAL A 129 -1.09 9.09 11.75
N ASP A 130 -2.32 9.57 11.54
CA ASP A 130 -3.17 10.27 12.50
C ASP A 130 -3.96 9.32 13.42
N SER A 131 -3.70 8.01 13.35
CA SER A 131 -4.40 6.94 14.07
C SER A 131 -5.89 6.80 13.75
N GLN A 132 -6.39 7.48 12.71
CA GLN A 132 -7.77 7.34 12.24
C GLN A 132 -7.90 6.16 11.29
N VAL A 133 -9.04 5.47 11.33
CA VAL A 133 -9.33 4.37 10.41
C VAL A 133 -9.78 4.94 9.07
N TYR A 134 -9.07 4.58 8.00
CA TYR A 134 -9.40 5.01 6.63
C TYR A 134 -9.91 3.88 5.76
N ALA A 135 -9.54 2.63 6.06
CA ALA A 135 -9.98 1.47 5.30
C ALA A 135 -10.15 0.24 6.20
N LEU A 136 -10.96 -0.71 5.75
CA LEU A 136 -11.14 -2.02 6.38
C LEU A 136 -10.60 -3.10 5.46
N ALA A 137 -9.63 -3.87 5.93
CA ALA A 137 -9.01 -4.96 5.17
C ALA A 137 -9.55 -6.33 5.59
N GLN A 138 -9.85 -7.18 4.62
CA GLN A 138 -10.27 -8.56 4.83
C GLN A 138 -10.02 -9.39 3.57
N GLY A 139 -9.80 -10.69 3.71
CA GLY A 139 -9.89 -11.62 2.59
C GLY A 139 -8.84 -12.72 2.59
N ASN A 140 -8.87 -13.53 1.55
CA ASN A 140 -7.97 -14.67 1.38
C ASN A 140 -6.60 -14.21 0.91
N ILE A 141 -5.55 -14.73 1.54
CA ILE A 141 -4.18 -14.32 1.25
C ILE A 141 -3.62 -15.14 0.09
N LEU A 142 -3.14 -14.42 -0.92
CA LEU A 142 -2.38 -14.99 -2.02
C LEU A 142 -0.89 -14.84 -1.70
N VAL A 143 -0.21 -15.97 -1.51
CA VAL A 143 1.24 -16.03 -1.29
C VAL A 143 1.91 -16.36 -2.62
N GLY A 144 2.85 -15.51 -3.05
CA GLY A 144 3.65 -15.77 -4.25
C GLY A 144 4.77 -16.76 -3.93
N GLY A 145 4.71 -17.96 -4.48
CA GLY A 145 5.79 -18.94 -4.37
C GLY A 145 5.33 -20.39 -4.30
N ALA A 146 5.86 -21.22 -5.20
CA ALA A 146 5.77 -22.67 -5.11
C ALA A 146 7.05 -23.19 -4.42
N GLY A 147 6.93 -23.63 -3.17
CA GLY A 147 7.97 -24.42 -2.52
C GLY A 147 7.92 -25.84 -3.09
N ALA A 148 8.57 -26.08 -4.22
CA ALA A 148 8.75 -27.43 -4.76
C ALA A 148 9.99 -28.05 -4.10
N SER A 149 9.79 -28.95 -3.14
CA SER A 149 10.86 -29.84 -2.67
C SER A 149 10.96 -30.99 -3.67
N ALA A 150 11.83 -30.84 -4.66
CA ALA A 150 12.21 -31.91 -5.58
C ALA A 150 13.73 -32.14 -5.45
N GLY A 151 14.13 -33.31 -4.95
CA GLY A 151 15.49 -33.83 -5.18
C GLY A 151 16.62 -33.39 -4.22
N GLY A 152 16.33 -33.04 -2.97
CA GLY A 152 17.38 -32.92 -1.93
C GLY A 152 18.09 -31.57 -1.81
N SER A 153 17.71 -30.57 -2.60
CA SER A 153 18.12 -29.18 -2.41
C SER A 153 16.88 -28.31 -2.17
N SER A 154 16.70 -27.88 -0.91
CA SER A 154 15.63 -26.96 -0.54
C SER A 154 15.97 -25.56 -1.04
N VAL A 155 15.74 -25.29 -2.32
CA VAL A 155 15.79 -23.92 -2.82
C VAL A 155 14.47 -23.27 -2.43
N GLN A 156 14.46 -22.64 -1.25
CA GLN A 156 13.35 -21.84 -0.78
C GLN A 156 13.28 -20.55 -1.59
N VAL A 157 12.78 -20.64 -2.83
CA VAL A 157 12.50 -19.46 -3.65
C VAL A 157 11.13 -18.95 -3.25
N ASN A 158 11.14 -17.75 -2.66
CA ASN A 158 10.02 -16.89 -2.29
C ASN A 158 9.63 -16.86 -0.80
N GLN A 159 9.40 -15.62 -0.36
CA GLN A 159 9.02 -15.12 0.95
C GLN A 159 7.62 -15.67 1.35
N LEU A 160 7.54 -16.90 1.87
CA LEU A 160 6.27 -17.58 2.25
C LEU A 160 5.52 -16.93 3.43
N ASN A 161 6.20 -16.04 4.15
CA ASN A 161 5.72 -15.31 5.33
C ASN A 161 5.02 -13.97 4.98
N GLY A 162 4.87 -13.66 3.69
CA GLY A 162 4.10 -12.52 3.20
C GLY A 162 3.15 -12.91 2.07
N GLY A 163 2.07 -12.16 1.91
CA GLY A 163 1.12 -12.33 0.82
C GLY A 163 0.39 -11.04 0.48
N ARG A 164 -0.36 -11.05 -0.60
CA ARG A 164 -1.18 -9.93 -1.05
C ARG A 164 -2.64 -10.35 -1.10
N ILE A 165 -3.54 -9.42 -0.84
CA ILE A 165 -4.97 -9.57 -1.10
C ILE A 165 -5.33 -8.47 -2.08
N THR A 166 -5.64 -8.87 -3.32
CA THR A 166 -6.08 -7.95 -4.37
C THR A 166 -7.49 -7.45 -4.04
N ASN A 167 -7.72 -6.14 -4.10
CA ASN A 167 -8.96 -5.50 -3.67
C ASN A 167 -9.38 -5.88 -2.25
N GLY A 168 -8.39 -6.16 -1.39
CA GLY A 168 -8.60 -6.70 -0.05
C GLY A 168 -8.97 -5.67 1.01
N ALA A 169 -8.97 -4.37 0.70
CA ALA A 169 -9.47 -3.36 1.62
C ALA A 169 -10.47 -2.42 0.97
N VAL A 170 -11.50 -2.03 1.72
CA VAL A 170 -12.51 -1.05 1.32
C VAL A 170 -12.22 0.27 2.02
N ILE A 171 -12.20 1.37 1.28
CA ILE A 171 -12.04 2.71 1.83
C ILE A 171 -13.33 3.11 2.57
N GLU A 172 -13.22 3.44 3.85
CA GLU A 172 -14.31 3.92 4.70
C GLU A 172 -14.31 5.44 4.85
N ARG A 173 -13.15 6.07 4.71
CA ARG A 173 -12.98 7.51 4.88
C ARG A 173 -12.09 8.09 3.80
N GLU A 174 -12.52 9.20 3.22
CA GLU A 174 -11.73 9.97 2.26
C GLU A 174 -10.69 10.84 2.99
N LEU A 175 -9.56 11.08 2.34
CA LEU A 175 -8.58 12.03 2.85
C LEU A 175 -9.11 13.46 2.66
N PRO A 176 -8.96 14.36 3.64
CA PRO A 176 -9.28 15.76 3.46
C PRO A 176 -8.37 16.36 2.38
N SER A 177 -8.91 16.46 1.16
CA SER A 177 -8.25 17.05 0.01
C SER A 177 -8.46 18.56 0.02
N GLN A 178 -7.36 19.32 0.10
CA GLN A 178 -7.36 20.78 -0.11
C GLN A 178 -7.38 21.13 -1.61
N PHE A 179 -7.38 20.13 -2.49
CA PHE A 179 -7.40 20.32 -3.93
C PHE A 179 -8.69 21.01 -4.37
N GLY A 180 -8.57 22.25 -4.87
CA GLY A 180 -9.71 23.06 -5.31
C GLY A 180 -10.38 23.90 -4.22
N VAL A 181 -9.87 23.90 -2.98
CA VAL A 181 -10.34 24.82 -1.93
C VAL A 181 -9.63 26.17 -2.10
N GLY A 182 -10.10 26.92 -3.09
CA GLY A 182 -9.50 28.18 -3.55
C GLY A 182 -9.38 28.21 -5.06
N ASN A 183 -9.61 29.37 -5.68
CA ASN A 183 -9.50 29.57 -7.14
C ASN A 183 -8.03 29.54 -7.64
N THR A 184 -7.16 28.80 -6.95
CA THR A 184 -5.71 28.76 -7.13
C THR A 184 -5.24 27.32 -7.10
N LEU A 185 -4.65 26.86 -8.20
CA LEU A 185 -4.09 25.53 -8.34
C LEU A 185 -2.57 25.61 -8.08
N ASN A 186 -2.11 25.12 -6.93
CA ASN A 186 -0.67 25.08 -6.63
C ASN A 186 -0.04 23.83 -7.26
N LEU A 187 0.68 24.03 -8.35
CA LEU A 187 1.46 23.00 -9.05
C LEU A 187 2.89 23.05 -8.53
N GLN A 188 3.40 21.92 -8.05
CA GLN A 188 4.79 21.78 -7.64
C GLN A 188 5.58 21.14 -8.79
N LEU A 189 6.66 21.79 -9.22
CA LEU A 189 7.59 21.18 -10.17
C LEU A 189 8.31 20.02 -9.49
N ASN A 190 8.45 18.90 -10.21
CA ASN A 190 9.12 17.69 -9.70
C ASN A 190 10.64 17.80 -9.71
N ASP A 191 11.21 18.63 -10.60
CA ASP A 191 12.63 18.88 -10.69
C ASP A 191 12.94 20.31 -10.21
N GLU A 192 13.78 20.42 -9.19
CA GLU A 192 14.42 21.67 -8.78
C GLU A 192 15.54 22.05 -9.77
N ASP A 193 15.23 22.15 -11.06
CA ASP A 193 16.22 22.63 -12.01
C ASP A 193 16.23 24.17 -12.00
N PHE A 194 16.93 24.73 -11.00
CA PHE A 194 17.17 26.16 -10.84
C PHE A 194 17.99 26.78 -12.00
N SER A 195 18.40 25.99 -13.00
CA SER A 195 19.20 26.45 -14.13
C SER A 195 18.44 27.36 -15.11
N MET A 196 17.10 27.35 -15.11
CA MET A 196 16.30 28.13 -16.06
C MET A 196 15.85 29.51 -15.56
N ALA A 197 16.24 29.91 -14.34
CA ALA A 197 15.87 31.22 -13.77
C ALA A 197 16.93 32.32 -13.96
N GLN A 198 18.12 32.04 -14.53
CA GLN A 198 19.25 32.98 -14.45
C GLN A 198 19.66 33.69 -15.75
N GLN A 199 18.99 33.52 -16.90
CA GLN A 199 19.42 34.27 -18.09
C GLN A 199 18.30 34.67 -19.05
N ASN A 200 17.44 35.57 -18.56
CA ASN A 200 16.88 36.65 -19.38
C ASN A 200 16.98 37.95 -18.58
N ARG A 201 18.10 38.64 -18.75
CA ARG A 201 18.25 40.08 -18.52
C ARG A 201 18.78 40.71 -19.80
#